data_AF-A0AA37J3I6-F1
#
_entry.id   AF-A0AA37J3I6-F1
#
_cell.length_a   1.000
_cell.length_b   1.000
_cell.length_c   1.000
_cell.angle_alpha   90.00
_cell.angle_beta   90.00
_cell.angle_gamma   90.00
#
_symmetry.space_group_name_H-M   'P 1'
#
loop_
_entity.id
_entity.type
_entity.pdbx_description
1 polymer ?
#
loop_
_entity_poly.entity_id
_entity_poly.type
_entity_poly.pdbx_seq_one_letter_code
_entity_poly.pdbx_strand_id
1 'polypeptide(L)'
;MNYFITGRPGSGKSTLAAWLCSRLPQPAAGLRTLCTGRCEAGPVFSLQDLLTGEMAPISRPSPEGGRMVGIPETFEGFGTEALRRAAGSGAAVVLVDEVGRFERNCTSYLAQLQALVEGPQTVVAALKKEDLPHLNALRAREEDIQIDLDQISPAEARARLAARLPAPLHPGVSVRLYREDKVFGPGPMQLLELTARTGSLHSAAAAMGMAYSKAWKLLAGLEEQWGFALLERRPGGAKGGGSALTPKAWELLERYRAFEWETRRAAQRAFAAHFNDFPGFVFSFDRALFLC
;
A
#
# COMPACT_ATOMS: atom_id res chain seq x y z
N MET A 1 3.96 -9.75 -19.53
CA MET A 1 3.38 -10.74 -18.60
C MET A 1 3.23 -10.06 -17.26
N ASN A 2 1.99 -9.71 -16.94
CA ASN A 2 1.57 -8.96 -15.76
C ASN A 2 0.86 -9.89 -14.76
N TYR A 3 0.65 -9.40 -13.54
CA TYR A 3 -0.02 -10.13 -12.47
C TYR A 3 -1.15 -9.30 -11.88
N PHE A 4 -2.36 -9.84 -11.95
CA PHE A 4 -3.55 -9.17 -11.44
C PHE A 4 -4.09 -9.92 -10.23
N ILE A 5 -4.00 -9.27 -9.07
CA ILE A 5 -4.39 -9.84 -7.78
C ILE A 5 -5.83 -9.40 -7.47
N THR A 6 -6.75 -10.34 -7.38
CA THR A 6 -8.16 -10.10 -7.03
C THR A 6 -8.52 -10.80 -5.71
N GLY A 7 -9.68 -10.45 -5.17
CA GLY A 7 -10.26 -11.10 -3.99
C GLY A 7 -11.22 -10.16 -3.25
N ARG A 8 -12.04 -10.72 -2.35
CA ARG A 8 -12.99 -9.95 -1.54
C ARG A 8 -12.30 -8.93 -0.63
N PRO A 9 -13.01 -7.91 -0.11
CA PRO A 9 -12.46 -7.02 0.91
C PRO A 9 -11.90 -7.82 2.09
N GLY A 10 -10.68 -7.50 2.51
CA GLY A 10 -10.00 -8.23 3.59
C GLY A 10 -9.32 -9.54 3.20
N SER A 11 -9.35 -9.96 1.92
CA SER A 11 -8.66 -11.19 1.45
C SER A 11 -7.13 -11.16 1.55
N GLY A 12 -6.53 -10.00 1.85
CA GLY A 12 -5.08 -9.84 2.00
C GLY A 12 -4.35 -9.28 0.78
N LYS A 13 -5.06 -8.71 -0.21
CA LYS A 13 -4.45 -8.08 -1.41
C LYS A 13 -3.35 -7.08 -1.06
N SER A 14 -3.64 -6.07 -0.25
CA SER A 14 -2.64 -5.08 0.17
C SER A 14 -1.50 -5.70 0.98
N THR A 15 -1.75 -6.78 1.73
CA THR A 15 -0.69 -7.52 2.45
C THR A 15 0.23 -8.23 1.47
N LEU A 16 -0.32 -8.79 0.38
CA LEU A 16 0.46 -9.41 -0.69
C LEU A 16 1.26 -8.37 -1.48
N ALA A 17 0.66 -7.21 -1.79
CA ALA A 17 1.32 -6.10 -2.44
C ALA A 17 2.46 -5.51 -1.56
N ALA A 18 2.23 -5.34 -0.26
CA ALA A 18 3.26 -4.90 0.69
C ALA A 18 4.41 -5.91 0.81
N TRP A 19 4.11 -7.21 0.84
CA TRP A 19 5.13 -8.26 0.79
C TRP A 19 5.94 -8.21 -0.50
N LEU A 20 5.30 -8.01 -1.65
CA LEU A 20 6.03 -7.90 -2.91
C LEU A 20 6.89 -6.63 -2.93
N CYS A 21 6.37 -5.51 -2.47
CA CYS A 21 7.11 -4.27 -2.32
C CYS A 21 8.37 -4.46 -1.49
N SER A 22 8.33 -5.23 -0.40
CA SER A 22 9.51 -5.47 0.44
C SER A 22 10.53 -6.42 -0.17
N ARG A 23 10.28 -6.97 -1.37
CA ARG A 23 11.19 -7.83 -2.13
C ARG A 23 11.85 -7.12 -3.31
N LEU A 24 11.57 -5.84 -3.49
CA LEU A 24 12.06 -5.03 -4.60
C LEU A 24 13.07 -3.99 -4.09
N PRO A 25 14.00 -3.52 -4.94
CA PRO A 25 14.85 -2.37 -4.65
C PRO A 25 14.01 -1.15 -4.27
N GLN A 26 14.51 -0.33 -3.34
CA GLN A 26 13.77 0.82 -2.81
C GLN A 26 14.36 2.15 -3.30
N PRO A 27 13.55 3.17 -3.61
CA PRO A 27 12.09 3.13 -3.62
C PRO A 27 11.56 2.24 -4.76
N ALA A 28 10.51 1.47 -4.48
CA ALA A 28 9.84 0.68 -5.51
C ALA A 28 9.10 1.61 -6.49
N ALA A 29 8.92 1.17 -7.74
CA ALA A 29 8.15 1.91 -8.73
C ALA A 29 6.65 1.62 -8.63
N GLY A 30 5.83 2.66 -8.76
CA GLY A 30 4.38 2.54 -8.92
C GLY A 30 3.58 3.29 -7.86
N LEU A 31 2.35 2.82 -7.63
CA LEU A 31 1.33 3.52 -6.87
C LEU A 31 0.75 2.66 -5.75
N ARG A 32 0.42 3.32 -4.63
CA ARG A 32 -0.32 2.70 -3.53
C ARG A 32 -1.43 3.59 -2.97
N THR A 33 -2.63 3.04 -2.84
CA THR A 33 -3.77 3.62 -2.13
C THR A 33 -3.66 3.30 -0.64
N LEU A 34 -3.61 4.35 0.18
CA LEU A 34 -3.52 4.26 1.63
C LEU A 34 -4.74 4.91 2.29
N CYS A 35 -5.23 4.31 3.37
CA CYS A 35 -6.16 4.98 4.26
C CYS A 35 -5.39 6.09 5.00
N THR A 36 -5.87 7.33 4.89
CA THR A 36 -5.25 8.55 5.43
C THR A 36 -6.21 9.37 6.29
N GLY A 37 -7.47 8.95 6.38
CA GLY A 37 -8.45 9.55 7.27
C GLY A 37 -9.69 8.70 7.39
N ARG A 38 -10.66 9.17 8.18
CA ARG A 38 -11.99 8.58 8.27
C ARG A 38 -13.02 9.67 8.56
N CYS A 39 -14.14 9.61 7.87
CA CYS A 39 -15.30 10.47 8.09
C CYS A 39 -16.55 9.60 8.31
N GLU A 40 -17.71 10.24 8.48
CA GLU A 40 -18.98 9.53 8.64
C GLU A 40 -19.33 8.62 7.45
N ALA A 41 -18.96 9.04 6.24
CA ALA A 41 -19.18 8.27 5.02
C ALA A 41 -18.22 7.08 4.84
N GLY A 42 -17.17 6.98 5.67
CA GLY A 42 -16.22 5.87 5.65
C GLY A 42 -14.74 6.31 5.64
N PRO A 43 -13.82 5.38 5.30
CA PRO A 43 -12.40 5.69 5.20
C PRO A 43 -12.11 6.65 4.05
N VAL A 44 -11.20 7.60 4.32
CA VAL A 44 -10.63 8.54 3.34
C VAL A 44 -9.30 7.98 2.86
N PHE A 45 -9.06 8.09 1.56
CA PHE A 45 -7.94 7.47 0.89
C PHE A 45 -7.09 8.50 0.16
N SER A 46 -5.78 8.30 0.22
CA SER A 46 -4.79 9.01 -0.60
C SER A 46 -4.04 8.02 -1.47
N LEU A 47 -3.62 8.48 -2.64
CA LEU A 47 -2.72 7.78 -3.53
C LEU A 47 -1.29 8.22 -3.21
N GLN A 48 -0.39 7.27 -3.05
CA GLN A 48 1.03 7.45 -2.82
C GLN A 48 1.81 7.08 -4.08
N ASP A 49 2.74 7.93 -4.49
CA ASP A 49 3.81 7.55 -5.41
C ASP A 49 4.92 6.85 -4.62
N LEU A 50 5.21 5.60 -4.94
CA LEU A 50 6.21 4.81 -4.24
C LEU A 50 7.65 5.32 -4.49
N LEU A 51 7.90 5.97 -5.64
CA LEU A 51 9.20 6.52 -6.03
C LEU A 51 9.57 7.76 -5.24
N THR A 52 8.60 8.65 -4.98
CA THR A 52 8.84 9.93 -4.29
C THR A 52 8.36 9.94 -2.84
N GLY A 53 7.51 8.99 -2.47
CA GLY A 53 6.87 8.95 -1.15
C GLY A 53 5.71 9.94 -1.00
N GLU A 54 5.53 10.84 -1.96
CA GLU A 54 4.48 11.87 -1.96
C GLU A 54 3.09 11.24 -2.01
N MET A 55 2.12 11.95 -1.43
CA MET A 55 0.73 11.51 -1.37
C MET A 55 -0.24 12.61 -1.79
N ALA A 56 -1.32 12.23 -2.46
CA ALA A 56 -2.42 13.12 -2.78
C ALA A 56 -3.79 12.46 -2.48
N PRO A 57 -4.78 13.20 -1.96
CA PRO A 57 -6.08 12.64 -1.60
C PRO A 57 -6.85 12.21 -2.86
N ILE A 58 -7.38 10.98 -2.88
CA ILE A 58 -8.13 10.44 -4.03
C ILE A 58 -9.60 10.16 -3.70
N SER A 59 -10.02 10.35 -2.46
CA SER A 59 -11.42 10.22 -2.09
C SER A 59 -11.87 11.31 -1.13
N ARG A 60 -13.16 11.63 -1.19
CA ARG A 60 -13.83 12.59 -0.32
C ARG A 60 -15.27 12.17 -0.05
N PRO A 61 -15.93 12.68 1.00
CA PRO A 61 -17.37 12.52 1.16
C PRO A 61 -18.12 13.10 -0.05
N SER A 62 -19.18 12.42 -0.48
CA SER A 62 -20.12 12.95 -1.46
C SER A 62 -20.74 14.25 -0.95
N PRO A 63 -20.89 15.30 -1.79
CA PRO A 63 -21.67 16.48 -1.43
C PRO A 63 -23.12 16.15 -1.04
N GLU A 64 -23.68 15.10 -1.64
CA GLU A 64 -25.02 14.56 -1.34
C GLU A 64 -25.06 13.70 -0.06
N GLY A 65 -23.92 13.47 0.58
CA GLY A 65 -23.80 12.65 1.79
C GLY A 65 -23.77 11.13 1.54
N GLY A 66 -23.59 10.37 2.62
CA GLY A 66 -23.82 8.91 2.67
C GLY A 66 -22.81 7.99 1.98
N ARG A 67 -21.87 8.51 1.18
CA ARG A 67 -20.84 7.68 0.51
C ARG A 67 -19.55 8.44 0.24
N MET A 68 -18.45 7.68 0.11
CA MET A 68 -17.19 8.18 -0.43
C MET A 68 -17.22 8.20 -1.96
N VAL A 69 -16.75 9.30 -2.55
CA VAL A 69 -16.56 9.49 -4.00
C VAL A 69 -15.08 9.74 -4.32
N GLY A 70 -14.68 9.48 -5.56
CA GLY A 70 -13.31 9.76 -6.03
C GLY A 70 -13.05 11.25 -6.21
N ILE A 71 -11.79 11.64 -6.28
CA ILE A 71 -11.31 12.97 -6.67
C ILE A 71 -10.62 12.81 -8.04
N PRO A 72 -11.36 12.97 -9.17
CA PRO A 72 -10.81 12.71 -10.50
C PRO A 72 -9.60 13.56 -10.83
N GLU A 73 -9.56 14.81 -10.36
CA GLU A 73 -8.48 15.76 -10.62
C GLU A 73 -7.13 15.24 -10.10
N THR A 74 -7.14 14.54 -8.97
CA THR A 74 -5.94 13.92 -8.40
C THR A 74 -5.45 12.75 -9.24
N PHE A 75 -6.34 11.93 -9.79
CA PHE A 75 -5.94 10.86 -10.70
C PHE A 75 -5.41 11.42 -12.01
N GLU A 76 -6.12 12.37 -12.62
CA GLU A 76 -5.76 12.96 -13.91
C GLU A 76 -4.43 13.72 -13.86
N GLY A 77 -4.13 14.41 -12.77
CA GLY A 77 -2.86 15.09 -12.54
C GLY A 77 -1.81 14.20 -11.89
N PHE A 78 -1.86 14.12 -10.55
CA PHE A 78 -0.86 13.42 -9.74
C PHE A 78 -0.73 11.93 -10.10
N GLY A 79 -1.85 11.22 -10.24
CA GLY A 79 -1.85 9.78 -10.55
C GLY A 79 -1.24 9.46 -11.91
N THR A 80 -1.63 10.21 -12.95
CA THR A 80 -1.09 10.06 -14.31
C THR A 80 0.42 10.29 -14.34
N GLU A 81 0.89 11.35 -13.68
CA GLU A 81 2.32 11.66 -13.64
C GLU A 81 3.12 10.62 -12.86
N ALA A 82 2.59 10.11 -11.74
CA ALA A 82 3.21 9.04 -10.99
C ALA A 82 3.32 7.73 -11.81
N LEU A 83 2.30 7.38 -12.60
CA LEU A 83 2.38 6.23 -13.52
C LEU A 83 3.40 6.44 -14.63
N ARG A 84 3.52 7.65 -15.20
CA ARG A 84 4.56 7.98 -16.19
C ARG A 84 5.95 7.86 -15.60
N ARG A 85 6.16 8.40 -14.40
CA ARG A 85 7.42 8.28 -13.65
C ARG A 85 7.77 6.83 -13.38
N ALA A 86 6.80 6.01 -12.98
CA ALA A 86 6.98 4.58 -12.80
C ALA A 86 7.40 3.88 -14.10
N ALA A 87 6.75 4.18 -15.22
CA ALA A 87 7.10 3.64 -16.54
C ALA A 87 8.52 4.05 -16.98
N GLY A 88 8.91 5.30 -16.72
CA GLY A 88 10.23 5.85 -17.06
C GLY A 88 11.35 5.50 -16.08
N SER A 89 11.07 4.79 -14.99
CA SER A 89 12.05 4.52 -13.91
C SER A 89 13.09 3.45 -14.25
N GLY A 90 12.85 2.64 -15.29
CA GLY A 90 13.65 1.45 -15.60
C GLY A 90 13.43 0.28 -14.63
N ALA A 91 12.48 0.37 -13.69
CA ALA A 91 12.15 -0.71 -12.79
C ALA A 91 11.55 -1.92 -13.53
N ALA A 92 12.10 -3.11 -13.29
CA ALA A 92 11.59 -4.35 -13.89
C ALA A 92 10.17 -4.70 -13.43
N VAL A 93 9.78 -4.25 -12.22
CA VAL A 93 8.46 -4.48 -11.63
C VAL A 93 7.85 -3.15 -11.18
N VAL A 94 6.61 -2.90 -11.59
CA VAL A 94 5.82 -1.74 -11.16
C VAL A 94 4.59 -2.22 -10.40
N LEU A 95 4.34 -1.64 -9.22
CA LEU A 95 3.23 -2.00 -8.34
C LEU A 95 2.05 -1.03 -8.50
N VAL A 96 0.82 -1.54 -8.54
CA VAL A 96 -0.39 -0.71 -8.49
C VAL A 96 -1.39 -1.29 -7.48
N ASP A 97 -1.38 -0.81 -6.24
CA ASP A 97 -2.23 -1.32 -5.16
C ASP A 97 -3.07 -0.18 -4.59
N GLU A 98 -4.31 0.10 -5.01
CA GLU A 98 -5.29 -0.80 -5.62
C GLU A 98 -6.05 -0.05 -6.72
N VAL A 99 -6.38 -0.77 -7.79
CA VAL A 99 -7.23 -0.28 -8.89
C VAL A 99 -8.70 -0.58 -8.59
N GLY A 100 -9.59 0.40 -8.74
CA GLY A 100 -10.99 0.28 -8.38
C GLY A 100 -11.92 1.34 -8.97
N ARG A 101 -13.00 1.61 -8.24
CA ARG A 101 -14.04 2.58 -8.64
C ARG A 101 -13.67 4.05 -8.61
N PHE A 102 -12.58 4.47 -7.94
CA PHE A 102 -12.35 5.91 -7.72
C PHE A 102 -11.82 6.60 -8.99
N GLU A 103 -11.13 5.85 -9.84
CA GLU A 103 -10.54 6.25 -11.11
C GLU A 103 -11.43 5.95 -12.33
N ARG A 104 -12.66 5.47 -12.13
CA ARG A 104 -13.55 4.94 -13.20
C ARG A 104 -13.83 5.90 -14.36
N ASN A 105 -13.71 7.22 -14.11
CA ASN A 105 -13.97 8.28 -15.08
C ASN A 105 -12.72 9.13 -15.32
N CYS A 106 -11.53 8.56 -15.08
CA CYS A 106 -10.25 9.26 -15.21
C CYS A 106 -9.54 8.80 -16.50
N THR A 107 -9.89 9.41 -17.63
CA THR A 107 -9.43 9.03 -18.96
C THR A 107 -7.90 8.99 -19.08
N SER A 108 -7.17 10.03 -18.67
CA SER A 108 -5.70 10.05 -18.86
C SER A 108 -5.02 9.07 -17.92
N TYR A 109 -5.52 8.94 -16.70
CA TYR A 109 -5.03 7.97 -15.73
C TYR A 109 -5.21 6.53 -16.23
N LEU A 110 -6.42 6.19 -16.70
CA LEU A 110 -6.71 4.85 -17.21
C LEU A 110 -5.95 4.54 -18.50
N ALA A 111 -5.78 5.51 -19.41
CA ALA A 111 -4.94 5.36 -20.59
C ALA A 111 -3.48 5.14 -20.22
N GLN A 112 -2.96 5.87 -19.22
CA GLN A 112 -1.60 5.68 -18.74
C GLN A 112 -1.40 4.34 -18.02
N LEU A 113 -2.40 3.87 -17.27
CA LEU A 113 -2.39 2.54 -16.66
C LEU A 113 -2.36 1.45 -17.73
N GLN A 114 -3.16 1.60 -18.79
CA GLN A 114 -3.13 0.67 -19.92
C GLN A 114 -1.76 0.67 -20.62
N ALA A 115 -1.20 1.84 -20.91
CA ALA A 115 0.14 1.95 -21.49
C ALA A 115 1.22 1.34 -20.58
N LEU A 116 1.06 1.44 -19.25
CA LEU A 116 1.93 0.78 -18.29
C LEU A 116 1.81 -0.76 -18.36
N VAL A 117 0.60 -1.30 -18.52
CA VAL A 117 0.37 -2.75 -18.64
C VAL A 117 0.89 -3.31 -19.97
N GLU A 118 0.81 -2.53 -21.04
CA GLU A 118 1.31 -2.88 -22.38
C GLU A 118 2.82 -2.64 -22.54
N GLY A 119 3.45 -1.99 -21.55
CA GLY A 119 4.86 -1.65 -21.56
C GLY A 119 5.80 -2.84 -21.30
N PRO A 120 7.12 -2.60 -21.35
CA PRO A 120 8.14 -3.64 -21.19
C PRO A 120 8.28 -4.16 -19.74
N GLN A 121 7.89 -3.36 -18.75
CA GLN A 121 7.91 -3.73 -17.34
C GLN A 121 6.87 -4.81 -16.98
N THR A 122 7.09 -5.51 -15.88
CA THR A 122 6.06 -6.36 -15.27
C THR A 122 5.18 -5.52 -14.33
N VAL A 123 3.89 -5.41 -14.62
CA VAL A 123 2.93 -4.78 -13.71
C VAL A 123 2.37 -5.82 -12.75
N VAL A 124 2.38 -5.52 -11.45
CA VAL A 124 1.62 -6.26 -10.44
C VAL A 124 0.59 -5.34 -9.83
N ALA A 125 -0.69 -5.59 -10.16
CA ALA A 125 -1.79 -4.73 -9.74
C ALA A 125 -2.80 -5.48 -8.87
N ALA A 126 -3.18 -4.90 -7.74
CA ALA A 126 -4.33 -5.35 -6.97
C ALA A 126 -5.60 -4.71 -7.53
N LEU A 127 -6.58 -5.54 -7.89
CA LEU A 127 -7.83 -5.11 -8.51
C LEU A 127 -9.01 -5.38 -7.57
N LYS A 128 -9.90 -4.39 -7.42
CA LYS A 128 -11.19 -4.62 -6.77
C LYS A 128 -12.07 -5.54 -7.60
N LYS A 129 -12.90 -6.36 -6.94
CA LYS A 129 -13.91 -7.19 -7.60
C LYS A 129 -15.20 -6.39 -7.90
N GLU A 130 -15.05 -5.23 -8.51
CA GLU A 130 -16.17 -4.39 -8.97
C GLU A 130 -16.43 -4.65 -10.45
N ASP A 131 -17.68 -4.54 -10.91
CA ASP A 131 -18.02 -4.66 -12.33
C ASP A 131 -17.86 -3.29 -13.01
N LEU A 132 -16.66 -3.04 -13.52
CA LEU A 132 -16.28 -1.77 -14.16
C LEU A 132 -15.47 -2.07 -15.43
N PRO A 133 -15.67 -1.30 -16.52
CA PRO A 133 -15.02 -1.60 -17.80
C PRO A 133 -13.50 -1.79 -17.73
N HIS A 134 -12.79 -0.90 -17.03
CA HIS A 134 -11.33 -0.98 -16.90
C HIS A 134 -10.86 -2.18 -16.07
N LEU A 135 -11.60 -2.57 -15.03
CA LEU A 135 -11.27 -3.77 -14.23
C LEU A 135 -11.57 -5.06 -14.99
N ASN A 136 -12.67 -5.07 -15.76
CA ASN A 136 -13.04 -6.20 -16.61
C ASN A 136 -12.01 -6.41 -17.71
N ALA A 137 -11.56 -5.33 -18.35
CA ALA A 137 -10.52 -5.40 -19.37
C ALA A 137 -9.23 -6.03 -18.83
N LEU A 138 -8.76 -5.63 -17.64
CA LEU A 138 -7.56 -6.21 -17.02
C LEU A 138 -7.73 -7.69 -16.63
N ARG A 139 -8.92 -8.07 -16.15
CA ARG A 139 -9.23 -9.47 -15.79
C ARG A 139 -9.44 -10.39 -17.00
N ALA A 140 -9.74 -9.83 -18.18
CA ALA A 140 -9.94 -10.57 -19.42
C ALA A 140 -8.64 -10.84 -20.20
N ARG A 141 -7.51 -10.32 -19.75
CA ARG A 141 -6.19 -10.56 -20.36
C ARG A 141 -5.74 -11.99 -20.07
N GLU A 142 -5.91 -12.88 -21.04
CA GLU A 142 -5.56 -14.31 -20.93
C GLU A 142 -4.04 -14.55 -20.94
N GLU A 143 -3.29 -13.63 -21.54
CA GLU A 143 -1.84 -13.65 -21.58
C GLU A 143 -1.19 -13.21 -20.25
N ASP A 144 -1.97 -12.70 -19.30
CA ASP A 144 -1.52 -12.23 -18.00
C ASP A 144 -2.03 -13.14 -16.87
N ILE A 145 -1.30 -13.16 -15.75
CA ILE A 145 -1.57 -14.10 -14.65
C ILE A 145 -2.59 -13.52 -13.67
N GLN A 146 -3.72 -14.20 -13.54
CA GLN A 146 -4.76 -13.87 -12.57
C GLN A 146 -4.51 -14.61 -11.24
N ILE A 147 -4.45 -13.87 -10.13
CA ILE A 147 -4.27 -14.37 -8.77
C ILE A 147 -5.52 -14.04 -7.96
N ASP A 148 -6.43 -14.99 -7.80
CA ASP A 148 -7.65 -14.79 -7.02
C ASP A 148 -7.49 -15.31 -5.57
N LEU A 149 -7.34 -14.40 -4.62
CA LEU A 149 -7.20 -14.72 -3.19
C LEU A 149 -8.49 -15.26 -2.53
N ASP A 150 -9.61 -15.30 -3.27
CA ASP A 150 -10.79 -16.05 -2.82
C ASP A 150 -10.71 -17.53 -3.18
N GLN A 151 -9.83 -17.91 -4.13
CA GLN A 151 -9.65 -19.28 -4.61
C GLN A 151 -8.36 -19.93 -4.11
N ILE A 152 -7.31 -19.13 -3.88
CA ILE A 152 -6.02 -19.63 -3.39
C ILE A 152 -5.60 -18.94 -2.10
N SER A 153 -4.81 -19.64 -1.29
CA SER A 153 -4.29 -19.07 -0.04
C SER A 153 -3.26 -17.96 -0.31
N PRO A 154 -3.09 -16.99 0.60
CA PRO A 154 -2.01 -16.00 0.49
C PRO A 154 -0.62 -16.61 0.41
N ALA A 155 -0.38 -17.77 1.04
CA ALA A 155 0.90 -18.48 0.97
C ALA A 155 1.16 -19.02 -0.44
N GLU A 156 0.14 -19.61 -1.07
CA GLU A 156 0.23 -20.09 -2.45
C GLU A 156 0.42 -18.93 -3.43
N ALA A 157 -0.31 -17.83 -3.27
CA ALA A 157 -0.15 -16.63 -4.08
C ALA A 157 1.29 -16.09 -4.02
N ARG A 158 1.88 -16.06 -2.81
CA ARG A 158 3.30 -15.68 -2.63
C ARG A 158 4.23 -16.63 -3.37
N ALA A 159 4.01 -17.94 -3.29
CA ALA A 159 4.84 -18.92 -3.99
C ALA A 159 4.78 -18.71 -5.52
N ARG A 160 3.58 -18.50 -6.07
CA ARG A 160 3.38 -18.25 -7.50
C ARG A 160 4.07 -16.97 -7.99
N LEU A 161 3.98 -15.88 -7.22
CA LEU A 161 4.66 -14.62 -7.53
C LEU A 161 6.18 -14.76 -7.40
N ALA A 162 6.65 -15.38 -6.31
CA ALA A 162 8.07 -15.57 -6.03
C ALA A 162 8.82 -16.38 -7.10
N ALA A 163 8.15 -17.34 -7.71
CA ALA A 163 8.74 -18.22 -8.71
C ALA A 163 9.00 -17.54 -10.07
N ARG A 164 8.35 -16.39 -10.33
CA ARG A 164 8.38 -15.73 -11.64
C ARG A 164 8.84 -14.29 -11.60
N LEU A 165 8.68 -13.59 -10.48
CA LEU A 165 9.12 -12.22 -10.35
C LEU A 165 10.61 -12.17 -9.98
N PRO A 166 11.35 -11.19 -10.51
CA PRO A 166 12.74 -11.01 -10.14
C PRO A 166 12.85 -10.71 -8.65
N ALA A 167 13.81 -11.36 -7.98
CA ALA A 167 14.19 -11.09 -6.61
C ALA A 167 15.65 -10.61 -6.60
N PRO A 168 15.91 -9.40 -7.12
CA PRO A 168 17.27 -8.88 -7.15
C PRO A 168 17.82 -8.78 -5.73
N LEU A 169 19.13 -8.86 -5.55
CA LEU A 169 19.72 -8.55 -4.25
C LEU A 169 19.42 -7.09 -3.90
N HIS A 170 18.85 -6.86 -2.72
CA HIS A 170 18.44 -5.55 -2.23
C HIS A 170 18.54 -5.50 -0.70
N PRO A 171 18.70 -4.31 -0.10
CA PRO A 171 18.70 -4.18 1.35
C PRO A 171 17.27 -4.30 1.89
N GLY A 172 17.08 -5.20 2.86
CA GLY A 172 15.85 -5.26 3.66
C GLY A 172 16.02 -4.47 4.95
N VAL A 173 15.28 -3.37 5.11
CA VAL A 173 15.30 -2.56 6.34
C VAL A 173 13.93 -2.53 7.01
N SER A 174 13.93 -2.84 8.30
CA SER A 174 12.77 -2.73 9.19
C SER A 174 13.06 -1.71 10.28
N VAL A 175 12.36 -0.59 10.23
CA VAL A 175 12.55 0.54 11.15
C VAL A 175 11.66 0.34 12.38
N ARG A 176 12.18 0.63 13.57
CA ARG A 176 11.46 0.52 14.84
C ARG A 176 11.83 1.70 15.71
N LEU A 177 10.85 2.23 16.43
CA LEU A 177 11.07 3.30 17.39
C LEU A 177 11.23 2.68 18.78
N TYR A 178 12.21 3.17 19.53
CA TYR A 178 12.51 2.72 20.89
C TYR A 178 12.56 3.91 21.85
N ARG A 179 12.18 3.64 23.09
CA ARG A 179 12.68 4.34 24.28
C ARG A 179 13.58 3.34 25.02
N GLU A 180 13.29 3.04 26.29
CA GLU A 180 13.88 1.91 27.00
C GLU A 180 13.47 0.58 26.35
N ASP A 181 12.20 0.49 25.93
CA ASP A 181 11.63 -0.62 25.16
C ASP A 181 11.12 -0.17 23.78
N LYS A 182 10.70 -1.14 22.95
CA LYS A 182 10.10 -0.87 21.63
C LYS A 182 8.75 -0.16 21.78
N VAL A 183 8.66 1.07 21.26
CA VAL A 183 7.45 1.90 21.32
C VAL A 183 6.61 1.85 20.05
N PHE A 184 7.22 1.57 18.89
CA PHE A 184 6.48 1.52 17.62
C PHE A 184 7.27 0.78 16.53
N GLY A 185 6.58 0.40 15.46
CA GLY A 185 7.19 -0.27 14.31
C GLY A 185 6.14 -0.91 13.40
N PRO A 186 6.54 -1.87 12.55
CA PRO A 186 5.67 -2.40 11.49
C PRO A 186 4.38 -3.04 12.01
N GLY A 187 4.45 -3.76 13.14
CA GLY A 187 3.28 -4.41 13.76
C GLY A 187 2.23 -3.40 14.25
N PRO A 188 2.58 -2.49 15.20
CA PRO A 188 1.71 -1.39 15.61
C PRO A 188 1.16 -0.55 14.45
N MET A 189 2.02 -0.22 13.47
CA MET A 189 1.61 0.50 12.26
C MET A 189 0.49 -0.24 11.54
N GLN A 190 0.70 -1.51 11.21
CA GLN A 190 -0.27 -2.33 10.48
C GLN A 190 -1.60 -2.46 11.26
N LEU A 191 -1.55 -2.62 12.59
CA LEU A 191 -2.75 -2.72 13.41
C LEU A 191 -3.58 -1.43 13.34
N LEU A 192 -2.94 -0.26 13.44
CA LEU A 192 -3.63 1.03 13.38
C LEU A 192 -4.16 1.33 11.97
N GLU A 193 -3.42 1.01 10.91
CA GLU A 193 -3.88 1.15 9.52
C GLU A 193 -5.11 0.29 9.23
N LEU A 194 -5.09 -0.97 9.67
CA LEU A 194 -6.22 -1.88 9.53
C LEU A 194 -7.41 -1.42 10.36
N THR A 195 -7.17 -0.90 11.56
CA THR A 195 -8.22 -0.33 12.41
C THR A 195 -8.83 0.89 11.74
N ALA A 196 -8.03 1.80 11.19
CA ALA A 196 -8.52 2.97 10.46
C ALA A 196 -9.38 2.57 9.25
N ARG A 197 -8.94 1.57 8.48
CA ARG A 197 -9.65 1.09 7.29
C ARG A 197 -10.96 0.38 7.64
N THR A 198 -10.96 -0.49 8.64
CA THR A 198 -12.13 -1.32 9.01
C THR A 198 -13.08 -0.65 9.98
N GLY A 199 -12.57 0.24 10.84
CA GLY A 199 -13.32 0.89 11.91
C GLY A 199 -13.48 0.02 13.14
N SER A 200 -12.71 -1.06 13.24
CA SER A 200 -12.83 -2.05 14.30
C SER A 200 -11.45 -2.64 14.61
N LEU A 201 -11.02 -2.47 15.85
CA LEU A 201 -9.81 -3.15 16.34
C LEU A 201 -9.95 -4.67 16.24
N HIS A 202 -11.16 -5.20 16.41
CA HIS A 202 -11.43 -6.63 16.28
C HIS A 202 -11.20 -7.12 14.84
N SER A 203 -11.74 -6.40 13.85
CA SER A 203 -11.54 -6.75 12.44
C SER A 203 -10.09 -6.59 12.01
N ALA A 204 -9.38 -5.60 12.54
CA ALA A 204 -7.95 -5.42 12.33
C ALA A 204 -7.13 -6.59 12.90
N ALA A 205 -7.44 -7.01 14.14
CA ALA A 205 -6.78 -8.15 14.78
C ALA A 205 -6.99 -9.44 13.98
N ALA A 206 -8.24 -9.71 13.55
CA ALA A 206 -8.56 -10.86 12.72
C ALA A 206 -7.78 -10.84 11.38
N ALA A 207 -7.68 -9.68 10.72
CA ALA A 207 -6.92 -9.53 9.49
C ALA A 207 -5.40 -9.74 9.66
N MET A 208 -4.88 -9.56 10.88
CA MET A 208 -3.49 -9.87 11.23
C MET A 208 -3.28 -11.30 11.74
N GLY A 209 -4.34 -12.11 11.82
CA GLY A 209 -4.28 -13.44 12.44
C GLY A 209 -3.91 -13.39 13.93
N MET A 210 -4.21 -12.28 14.61
CA MET A 210 -3.91 -12.12 16.04
C MET A 210 -5.18 -12.18 16.89
N ALA A 211 -5.06 -12.74 18.10
CA ALA A 211 -6.14 -12.72 19.07
C ALA A 211 -6.50 -11.27 19.44
N TYR A 212 -7.80 -10.98 19.55
CA TYR A 212 -8.30 -9.65 19.91
C TYR A 212 -7.74 -9.14 21.25
N SER A 213 -7.59 -10.03 22.24
CA SER A 213 -6.96 -9.69 23.53
C SER A 213 -5.49 -9.26 23.40
N LYS A 214 -4.76 -9.83 22.43
CA LYS A 214 -3.39 -9.42 22.11
C LYS A 214 -3.35 -8.04 21.45
N ALA A 215 -4.31 -7.75 20.57
CA ALA A 215 -4.43 -6.43 19.96
C ALA A 215 -4.72 -5.34 21.00
N TRP A 216 -5.61 -5.62 21.95
CA TRP A 216 -5.87 -4.72 23.09
C TRP A 216 -4.66 -4.49 23.97
N LYS A 217 -3.96 -5.57 24.37
CA LYS A 217 -2.73 -5.45 25.16
C LYS A 217 -1.67 -4.62 24.45
N LEU A 218 -1.51 -4.84 23.14
CA LEU A 218 -0.60 -4.03 22.32
C LEU A 218 -1.02 -2.56 22.31
N LEU A 219 -2.29 -2.27 22.04
CA LEU A 219 -2.81 -0.91 22.03
C LEU A 219 -2.61 -0.20 23.38
N ALA A 220 -2.97 -0.86 24.49
CA ALA A 220 -2.82 -0.30 25.83
C ALA A 220 -1.35 0.06 26.14
N GLY A 221 -0.41 -0.85 25.83
CA GLY A 221 1.02 -0.57 26.00
C GLY A 221 1.53 0.54 25.10
N LEU A 222 0.99 0.67 23.87
CA LEU A 222 1.30 1.81 23.01
C LEU A 222 0.79 3.12 23.62
N GLU A 223 -0.47 3.19 24.02
CA GLU A 223 -1.08 4.40 24.60
C GLU A 223 -0.36 4.84 25.88
N GLU A 224 0.05 3.90 26.73
CA GLU A 224 0.88 4.14 27.91
C GLU A 224 2.23 4.76 27.53
N GLN A 225 2.96 4.12 26.60
CA GLN A 225 4.27 4.60 26.19
C GLN A 225 4.21 5.95 25.46
N TRP A 226 3.14 6.22 24.69
CA TRP A 226 2.97 7.46 23.95
C TRP A 226 2.34 8.59 24.78
N GLY A 227 1.69 8.27 25.90
CA GLY A 227 1.05 9.25 26.78
C GLY A 227 -0.22 9.87 26.19
N PHE A 228 -0.83 9.25 25.18
CA PHE A 228 -2.09 9.68 24.59
C PHE A 228 -2.87 8.50 24.02
N ALA A 229 -4.20 8.66 23.95
CA ALA A 229 -5.08 7.69 23.32
C ALA A 229 -4.83 7.63 21.80
N LEU A 230 -4.69 6.42 21.27
CA LEU A 230 -4.56 6.15 19.85
C LEU A 230 -5.92 5.91 19.22
N LEU A 231 -6.89 5.42 19.99
CA LEU A 231 -8.26 5.19 19.54
C LEU A 231 -9.29 6.01 20.32
N GLU A 232 -10.24 6.60 19.60
CA GLU A 232 -11.51 7.06 20.18
C GLU A 232 -12.42 5.87 20.44
N ARG A 233 -12.92 5.76 21.68
CA ARG A 233 -13.90 4.75 22.06
C ARG A 233 -15.30 5.31 21.88
N ARG A 234 -16.06 4.78 20.92
CA ARG A 234 -17.50 5.06 20.82
C ARG A 234 -18.25 4.05 21.70
N PRO A 235 -19.07 4.50 22.68
CA PRO A 235 -19.93 3.59 23.44
C PRO A 235 -20.78 2.74 22.50
N GLY A 236 -20.80 1.43 22.72
CA GLY A 236 -21.54 0.50 21.87
C GLY A 236 -23.04 0.61 22.12
N GLY A 237 -23.77 1.25 21.21
CA GLY A 237 -25.22 1.10 21.08
C GLY A 237 -25.60 -0.08 20.18
N ALA A 238 -26.89 -0.21 19.84
CA ALA A 238 -27.46 -1.33 19.07
C ALA A 238 -26.82 -1.61 17.69
N LYS A 239 -25.96 -0.70 17.17
CA LYS A 239 -25.22 -0.86 15.90
C LYS A 239 -23.73 -1.24 16.08
N GLY A 240 -23.30 -1.54 17.32
CA GLY A 240 -21.92 -1.92 17.65
C GLY A 240 -21.01 -0.72 17.92
N GLY A 241 -20.10 -0.86 18.89
CA GLY A 241 -19.06 0.12 19.17
C GLY A 241 -17.99 0.11 18.07
N GLY A 242 -17.56 1.29 17.62
CA GLY A 242 -16.51 1.45 16.60
C GLY A 242 -15.19 1.90 17.21
N SER A 243 -14.10 1.61 16.49
CA SER A 243 -12.75 2.11 16.77
C SER A 243 -12.36 3.13 15.69
N ALA A 244 -12.14 4.38 16.08
CA ALA A 244 -11.60 5.41 15.20
C ALA A 244 -10.24 5.85 15.72
N LEU A 245 -9.29 6.13 14.83
CA LEU A 245 -8.01 6.72 15.24
C LEU A 245 -8.22 8.15 15.72
N THR A 246 -7.51 8.54 16.79
CA THR A 246 -7.45 9.94 17.22
C THR A 246 -6.63 10.78 16.23
N PRO A 247 -6.75 12.13 16.24
CA PRO A 247 -5.90 12.99 15.43
C PRO A 247 -4.39 12.75 15.63
N LYS A 248 -3.96 12.53 16.88
CA LYS A 248 -2.54 12.21 17.20
C LYS A 248 -2.11 10.86 16.64
N ALA A 249 -2.98 9.86 16.62
CA ALA A 249 -2.68 8.58 15.99
C ALA A 249 -2.48 8.73 14.47
N TRP A 250 -3.31 9.53 13.80
CA TRP A 250 -3.12 9.85 12.38
C TRP A 250 -1.78 10.53 12.11
N GLU A 251 -1.44 11.55 12.90
CA GLU A 251 -0.14 12.23 12.81
C GLU A 251 1.04 11.25 13.01
N LEU A 252 0.93 10.34 13.98
CA LEU A 252 1.94 9.30 14.21
C LEU A 252 2.10 8.39 12.99
N LEU A 253 1.01 7.94 12.36
CA LEU A 253 1.07 7.10 11.15
C LEU A 253 1.73 7.85 9.99
N GLU A 254 1.39 9.12 9.78
CA GLU A 254 1.95 9.95 8.73
C GLU A 254 3.47 10.12 8.91
N ARG A 255 3.90 10.54 10.10
CA ARG A 255 5.33 10.71 10.44
C ARG A 255 6.10 9.40 10.30
N TYR A 256 5.53 8.29 10.75
CA TYR A 256 6.19 6.99 10.64
C TYR A 256 6.33 6.54 9.18
N ARG A 257 5.34 6.76 8.31
CA ARG A 257 5.43 6.43 6.88
C ARG A 257 6.51 7.23 6.18
N ALA A 258 6.56 8.54 6.41
CA ALA A 258 7.59 9.41 5.84
C ALA A 258 8.99 8.95 6.27
N PHE A 259 9.17 8.72 7.57
CA PHE A 259 10.44 8.21 8.11
C PHE A 259 10.83 6.83 7.56
N GLU A 260 9.88 5.90 7.45
CA GLU A 260 10.13 4.57 6.89
C GLU A 260 10.55 4.64 5.41
N TRP A 261 9.90 5.48 4.62
CA TRP A 261 10.23 5.69 3.20
C TRP A 261 11.63 6.28 3.04
N GLU A 262 11.95 7.36 3.77
CA GLU A 262 13.27 8.00 3.72
C GLU A 262 14.38 7.03 4.15
N THR A 263 14.15 6.26 5.20
CA THR A 263 15.12 5.28 5.70
C THR A 263 15.38 4.17 4.68
N ARG A 264 14.33 3.64 4.03
CA ARG A 264 14.48 2.64 2.96
C ARG A 264 15.24 3.20 1.77
N ARG A 265 14.97 4.43 1.35
CA ARG A 265 15.71 5.13 0.29
C ARG A 265 17.17 5.31 0.67
N ALA A 266 17.46 5.74 1.89
CA ALA A 266 18.83 5.89 2.38
C ALA A 266 19.58 4.55 2.41
N ALA A 267 18.93 3.48 2.88
CA ALA A 267 19.50 2.15 2.88
C ALA A 267 19.81 1.62 1.47
N GLN A 268 18.94 1.87 0.49
CA GLN A 268 19.24 1.53 -0.90
C GLN A 268 20.48 2.28 -1.41
N ARG A 269 20.59 3.58 -1.12
CA ARG A 269 21.77 4.36 -1.54
C ARG A 269 23.05 3.82 -0.92
N ALA A 270 23.05 3.51 0.38
CA ALA A 270 24.19 2.90 1.05
C ALA A 270 24.52 1.52 0.45
N PHE A 271 23.51 0.69 0.20
CA PHE A 271 23.71 -0.61 -0.46
C PHE A 271 24.35 -0.45 -1.84
N ALA A 272 23.83 0.45 -2.68
CA ALA A 272 24.40 0.70 -4.01
C ALA A 272 25.86 1.17 -3.94
N ALA A 273 26.21 2.01 -2.96
CA ALA A 273 27.57 2.52 -2.78
C ALA A 273 28.58 1.45 -2.33
N HIS A 274 28.12 0.39 -1.66
CA HIS A 274 29.00 -0.64 -1.09
C HIS A 274 29.00 -1.96 -1.85
N PHE A 275 28.00 -2.20 -2.71
CA PHE A 275 27.84 -3.48 -3.42
C PHE A 275 27.89 -3.36 -4.95
N ASN A 276 28.08 -2.17 -5.54
CA ASN A 276 28.10 -1.97 -7.01
C ASN A 276 29.08 -2.89 -7.77
N ASP A 277 30.25 -3.17 -7.19
CA ASP A 277 31.33 -3.92 -7.84
C ASP A 277 31.47 -5.36 -7.31
N PHE A 278 30.46 -5.85 -6.57
CA PHE A 278 30.48 -7.20 -6.01
C PHE A 278 30.15 -8.27 -7.08
N PRO A 279 30.95 -9.32 -7.28
CA PRO A 279 30.71 -10.34 -8.31
C PRO A 279 29.32 -10.98 -8.19
N GLY A 280 28.65 -11.17 -9.34
CA GLY A 280 27.24 -11.60 -9.41
C GLY A 280 26.24 -10.44 -9.59
N PHE A 281 26.73 -9.21 -9.66
CA PHE A 281 25.96 -8.02 -10.03
C PHE A 281 25.83 -7.86 -11.55
N VAL A 282 24.61 -7.91 -12.06
CA VAL A 282 24.26 -7.21 -13.30
C VAL A 282 23.09 -6.31 -12.98
N PHE A 283 23.36 -5.01 -12.85
CA PHE A 283 22.34 -4.00 -13.00
C PHE A 283 22.87 -2.87 -13.87
N SER A 284 22.23 -2.69 -15.02
CA SER A 284 22.21 -1.43 -15.75
C SER A 284 21.27 -0.50 -14.99
N PHE A 285 21.75 0.15 -13.93
CA PHE A 285 21.04 1.25 -13.29
C PHE A 285 21.63 2.56 -13.78
N ASP A 286 20.80 3.37 -14.43
CA ASP A 286 21.19 4.70 -14.89
C ASP A 286 21.51 5.58 -13.66
N ARG A 287 22.72 6.12 -13.60
CA ARG A 287 23.25 6.92 -12.48
C ARG A 287 22.40 8.18 -12.17
N ALA A 288 21.52 8.57 -13.09
CA ALA A 288 20.80 9.85 -13.05
C ALA A 288 19.70 9.95 -11.98
N LEU A 289 19.10 8.84 -11.51
CA LEU A 289 17.94 8.89 -10.60
C LEU A 289 18.28 9.07 -9.10
N PHE A 290 19.56 8.98 -8.71
CA PHE A 290 19.96 8.98 -7.29
C PHE A 290 20.85 10.15 -6.87
N LEU A 291 21.18 11.07 -7.78
CA LEU A 291 22.03 12.24 -7.50
C LEU A 291 21.26 13.53 -7.17
N CYS A 292 19.94 13.44 -6.93
CA CYS A 292 19.13 14.55 -6.44
C CYS A 292 18.36 14.19 -5.15
#